data_AF-A0A950Z1V5-F1
#
_entry.id   AF-A0A950Z1V5-F1
#
_cell.length_a   1.000
_cell.length_b   1.000
_cell.length_c   1.000
_cell.angle_alpha   90.00
_cell.angle_beta   90.00
_cell.angle_gamma   90.00
#
_symmetry.space_group_name_H-M   'P 1'
#
loop_
_entity.id
_entity.type
_entity.pdbx_description
1 polymer ?
#
loop_
_entity_poly.entity_id
_entity_poly.type
_entity_poly.pdbx_seq_one_letter_code
_entity_poly.pdbx_strand_id
1 'polypeptide(L)'
;MSIRRGLFVLASFIVLPLLASADVIQSTVILPPVGGVYDTAGSCVSTSCSVDSLIGGFALLSSQEVSGNQVEVVSAVYQSHVYTNNGGSPGSFLGVISLPGTLNVTYVGRDPSVNPLGSFGTVLTSFDFSGIFNGSTVELKQNPNVATAGTTTINEIPGSNPVLYDVSGTILINGELSLNGGNFVPGPPVTGTLAAVPEPATGVSMLFLAALVPVAFAVRRILL
;
A
#
# COMPACT_ATOMS: atom_id res chain seq x y z
N MET A 1 -8.93 -44.54 48.24
CA MET A 1 -9.59 -43.58 47.33
C MET A 1 -8.51 -42.69 46.73
N SER A 2 -8.37 -42.77 45.40
CA SER A 2 -7.31 -42.17 44.58
C SER A 2 -7.79 -40.85 43.95
N ILE A 3 -6.88 -40.07 43.35
CA ILE A 3 -7.07 -38.95 42.38
C ILE A 3 -7.31 -37.57 43.05
N ARG A 4 -6.65 -36.45 42.71
CA ARG A 4 -5.57 -36.07 41.79
C ARG A 4 -4.99 -34.73 42.29
N ARG A 5 -3.67 -34.56 42.27
CA ARG A 5 -3.01 -33.24 42.34
C ARG A 5 -3.11 -32.59 40.96
N GLY A 6 -3.84 -31.50 40.84
CA GLY A 6 -3.89 -30.67 39.63
C GLY A 6 -2.76 -29.65 39.65
N LEU A 7 -1.73 -29.92 38.83
CA LEU A 7 -0.64 -28.99 38.55
C LEU A 7 -1.16 -27.91 37.59
N PHE A 8 -1.30 -26.67 38.07
CA PHE A 8 -1.54 -25.52 37.20
C PHE A 8 -0.21 -25.14 36.52
N VAL A 9 -0.04 -25.53 35.26
CA VAL A 9 1.00 -24.97 34.39
C VAL A 9 0.40 -23.72 33.75
N LEU A 10 0.78 -22.55 34.25
CA LEU A 10 0.60 -21.29 33.52
C LEU A 10 1.51 -21.35 32.29
N ALA A 11 0.92 -21.54 31.11
CA ALA A 11 1.61 -21.29 29.85
C ALA A 11 1.61 -19.78 29.59
N SER A 12 2.76 -19.15 29.78
CA SER A 12 3.01 -17.77 29.37
C SER A 12 2.88 -17.67 27.85
N PHE A 13 1.83 -17.00 27.37
CA PHE A 13 1.76 -16.55 25.98
C PHE A 13 2.80 -15.44 25.80
N ILE A 14 3.97 -15.81 25.27
CA ILE A 14 4.90 -14.86 24.68
C ILE A 14 4.23 -14.36 23.40
N VAL A 15 3.58 -13.20 23.49
CA VAL A 15 3.19 -12.42 22.31
C VAL A 15 4.48 -11.83 21.75
N LEU A 16 5.12 -12.57 20.83
CA LEU A 16 6.11 -11.98 19.95
C LEU A 16 5.38 -10.94 19.10
N PRO A 17 5.81 -9.67 19.07
CA PRO A 17 5.37 -8.78 18.02
C PRO A 17 5.94 -9.34 16.72
N LEU A 18 5.09 -9.97 15.91
CA LEU A 18 5.34 -10.11 14.48
C LEU A 18 5.34 -8.70 13.93
N LEU A 19 6.52 -8.05 13.95
CA LEU A 19 6.81 -6.96 13.03
C LEU A 19 6.82 -7.61 11.65
N ALA A 20 5.65 -7.66 11.02
CA ALA A 20 5.58 -7.88 9.59
C ALA A 20 6.25 -6.66 8.94
N SER A 21 7.52 -6.78 8.57
CA SER A 21 8.04 -5.97 7.47
C SER A 21 7.34 -6.48 6.23
N ALA A 22 6.73 -5.56 5.52
CA ALA A 22 6.16 -5.87 4.24
C ALA A 22 7.23 -5.50 3.19
N ASP A 23 7.46 -6.42 2.27
CA ASP A 23 8.70 -6.53 1.50
C ASP A 23 8.31 -6.81 0.04
N VAL A 24 8.95 -6.17 -0.93
CA VAL A 24 8.70 -6.34 -2.38
C VAL A 24 9.94 -6.95 -3.02
N ILE A 25 9.79 -8.18 -3.53
CA ILE A 25 10.86 -8.90 -4.22
C ILE A 25 10.81 -8.57 -5.72
N GLN A 26 11.91 -8.09 -6.29
CA GLN A 26 12.00 -7.72 -7.71
C GLN A 26 13.38 -8.04 -8.32
N SER A 27 13.41 -8.31 -9.63
CA SER A 27 14.65 -8.61 -10.37
C SER A 27 15.41 -7.36 -10.83
N THR A 28 14.82 -6.17 -10.69
CA THR A 28 15.42 -4.89 -11.03
C THR A 28 14.96 -3.87 -10.01
N VAL A 29 15.89 -3.03 -9.52
CA VAL A 29 15.56 -2.03 -8.51
C VAL A 29 14.87 -0.84 -9.18
N ILE A 30 13.53 -0.87 -9.18
CA ILE A 30 12.68 0.26 -9.54
C ILE A 30 12.03 0.78 -8.26
N LEU A 31 11.99 2.12 -8.10
CA LEU A 31 11.52 2.78 -6.89
C LEU A 31 10.45 3.87 -7.21
N PRO A 32 9.33 3.92 -6.47
CA PRO A 32 8.82 2.83 -5.63
C PRO A 32 8.62 1.54 -6.47
N PRO A 33 8.68 0.34 -5.86
CA PRO A 33 8.48 -0.91 -6.60
C PRO A 33 7.12 -0.95 -7.27
N VAL A 34 7.05 -1.39 -8.53
CA VAL A 34 5.80 -1.42 -9.33
C VAL A 34 4.72 -2.30 -8.67
N GLY A 35 5.14 -3.43 -8.09
CA GLY A 35 4.27 -4.33 -7.31
C GLY A 35 4.15 -3.97 -5.83
N GLY A 36 4.62 -2.79 -5.42
CA GLY A 36 4.54 -2.31 -4.06
C GLY A 36 3.25 -1.53 -3.78
N VAL A 37 2.82 -1.55 -2.52
CA VAL A 37 1.72 -0.73 -2.00
C VAL A 37 2.13 -0.20 -0.64
N TYR A 38 1.96 1.09 -0.37
CA TYR A 38 1.97 1.58 1.00
C TYR A 38 0.61 1.35 1.63
N ASP A 39 0.52 0.36 2.51
CA ASP A 39 -0.65 0.13 3.36
C ASP A 39 -0.58 1.07 4.56
N THR A 40 -1.64 1.83 4.78
CA THR A 40 -1.75 2.81 5.85
C THR A 40 -2.83 2.39 6.83
N ALA A 41 -2.54 2.54 8.12
CA ALA A 41 -3.53 2.31 9.15
C ALA A 41 -4.75 3.21 8.91
N GLY A 42 -5.95 2.62 8.96
CA GLY A 42 -7.20 3.36 8.85
C GLY A 42 -7.32 4.45 9.91
N SER A 43 -8.04 5.53 9.59
CA SER A 43 -8.28 6.65 10.49
C SER A 43 -9.71 7.17 10.39
N CYS A 44 -10.23 7.70 11.49
CA CYS A 44 -11.56 8.31 11.56
C CYS A 44 -11.44 9.81 11.79
N VAL A 45 -12.05 10.60 10.91
CA VAL A 45 -12.06 12.07 11.00
C VAL A 45 -13.47 12.58 10.73
N SER A 46 -13.98 13.41 11.64
CA SER A 46 -15.31 14.00 11.52
C SER A 46 -16.40 12.93 11.35
N THR A 47 -17.15 12.92 10.24
CA THR A 47 -18.26 12.01 9.98
C THR A 47 -17.87 10.74 9.25
N SER A 48 -16.60 10.58 8.86
CA SER A 48 -16.14 9.46 8.03
C SER A 48 -14.91 8.77 8.61
N CYS A 49 -14.81 7.47 8.36
CA CYS A 49 -13.63 6.65 8.61
C CYS A 49 -13.09 6.13 7.29
N SER A 50 -11.79 6.04 7.20
CA SER A 50 -11.00 5.50 6.11
C SER A 50 -10.35 4.22 6.63
N VAL A 51 -10.57 3.09 5.96
CA VAL A 51 -10.09 1.76 6.34
C VAL A 51 -9.47 1.11 5.10
N ASP A 52 -8.53 0.19 5.30
CA ASP A 52 -7.81 -0.52 4.22
C ASP A 52 -7.23 0.47 3.19
N SER A 53 -6.60 1.52 3.70
CA SER A 53 -6.16 2.66 2.91
C SER A 53 -4.80 2.39 2.32
N LEU A 54 -4.70 2.43 1.01
CA LEU A 54 -3.53 2.02 0.28
C LEU A 54 -3.12 3.04 -0.77
N ILE A 55 -1.81 3.18 -0.98
CA ILE A 55 -1.23 3.92 -2.11
C ILE A 55 -0.43 2.93 -2.93
N GLY A 56 -0.82 2.68 -4.17
CA GLY A 56 -0.18 1.68 -5.03
C GLY A 56 -0.35 1.97 -6.51
N GLY A 57 -0.07 0.97 -7.35
CA GLY A 57 -0.11 1.13 -8.80
C GLY A 57 0.98 2.06 -9.32
N PHE A 58 2.16 2.00 -8.71
CA PHE A 58 3.26 2.90 -9.03
C PHE A 58 3.73 2.72 -10.46
N ALA A 59 3.77 3.83 -11.20
CA ALA A 59 4.35 3.89 -12.53
C ALA A 59 5.32 5.07 -12.61
N LEU A 60 6.56 4.78 -12.96
CA LEU A 60 7.62 5.76 -13.06
C LEU A 60 7.37 6.70 -14.25
N LEU A 61 7.27 8.01 -13.98
CA LEU A 61 7.11 9.03 -15.02
C LEU A 61 8.45 9.67 -15.37
N SER A 62 9.29 9.94 -14.37
CA SER A 62 10.65 10.42 -14.59
C SER A 62 11.56 10.10 -13.40
N SER A 63 12.83 9.83 -13.70
CA SER A 63 13.91 9.59 -12.73
C SER A 63 15.06 10.55 -12.98
N GLN A 64 15.55 11.19 -11.93
CA GLN A 64 16.68 12.12 -12.00
C GLN A 64 17.59 11.99 -10.79
N GLU A 65 18.88 12.23 -10.99
CA GLU A 65 19.84 12.40 -9.91
C GLU A 65 20.12 13.89 -9.68
N VAL A 66 19.86 14.36 -8.47
CA VAL A 66 20.03 15.78 -8.10
C VAL A 66 20.80 15.86 -6.80
N SER A 67 22.03 16.38 -6.88
CA SER A 67 22.89 16.63 -5.71
C SER A 67 23.12 15.40 -4.83
N GLY A 68 23.34 14.22 -5.43
CA GLY A 68 23.56 12.96 -4.71
C GLY A 68 22.28 12.32 -4.14
N ASN A 69 21.11 12.77 -4.58
CA ASN A 69 19.83 12.15 -4.29
C ASN A 69 19.19 11.64 -5.57
N GLN A 70 18.40 10.60 -5.47
CA GLN A 70 17.51 10.16 -6.53
C GLN A 70 16.14 10.77 -6.32
N VAL A 71 15.63 11.43 -7.36
CA VAL A 71 14.32 12.06 -7.39
C VAL A 71 13.46 11.36 -8.42
N GLU A 72 12.32 10.86 -7.98
CA GLU A 72 11.37 10.12 -8.79
C GLU A 72 10.03 10.85 -8.83
N VAL A 73 9.49 11.02 -10.03
CA VAL A 73 8.11 11.43 -10.25
C VAL A 73 7.35 10.20 -10.69
N VAL A 74 6.31 9.82 -9.94
CA VAL A 74 5.55 8.61 -10.19
C VAL A 74 4.06 8.89 -10.20
N SER A 75 3.32 8.22 -11.07
CA SER A 75 1.87 8.11 -10.94
C SER A 75 1.53 7.03 -9.94
N ALA A 76 0.47 7.23 -9.16
CA ALA A 76 -0.04 6.27 -8.21
C ALA A 76 -1.57 6.40 -8.08
N VAL A 77 -2.18 5.44 -7.39
CA VAL A 77 -3.59 5.47 -7.02
C VAL A 77 -3.70 5.31 -5.51
N TYR A 78 -4.39 6.26 -4.88
CA TYR A 78 -4.86 6.12 -3.51
C TYR A 78 -6.21 5.42 -3.51
N GLN A 79 -6.36 4.35 -2.74
CA GLN A 79 -7.64 3.68 -2.54
C GLN A 79 -7.94 3.56 -1.06
N SER A 80 -9.22 3.64 -0.69
CA SER A 80 -9.65 3.43 0.68
C SER A 80 -11.11 3.01 0.75
N HIS A 81 -11.44 2.18 1.73
CA HIS A 81 -12.81 1.90 2.10
C HIS A 81 -13.32 2.97 3.06
N VAL A 82 -14.38 3.67 2.66
CA VAL A 82 -14.98 4.73 3.46
C VAL A 82 -16.16 4.17 4.24
N TYR A 83 -16.18 4.45 5.54
CA TYR A 83 -17.25 4.09 6.47
C TYR A 83 -17.78 5.34 7.18
N THR A 84 -18.99 5.30 7.74
CA THR A 84 -19.44 6.35 8.66
C THR A 84 -18.62 6.31 9.95
N ASN A 85 -18.35 7.45 10.56
CA ASN A 85 -17.72 7.50 11.87
C ASN A 85 -18.74 7.25 12.99
N ASN A 86 -18.57 6.17 13.75
CA ASN A 86 -19.38 5.81 14.92
C ASN A 86 -18.55 5.95 16.20
N GLY A 87 -18.33 7.20 16.65
CA GLY A 87 -17.62 7.48 17.90
C GLY A 87 -16.12 7.17 17.86
N GLY A 88 -15.48 7.35 16.71
CA GLY A 88 -14.06 7.07 16.49
C GLY A 88 -13.79 5.66 15.94
N SER A 89 -14.82 4.90 15.59
CA SER A 89 -14.73 3.56 15.00
C SER A 89 -15.51 3.48 13.68
N PRO A 90 -15.09 2.62 12.73
CA PRO A 90 -15.84 2.39 11.49
C PRO A 90 -17.26 1.87 11.76
N GLY A 91 -18.25 2.53 11.18
CA GLY A 91 -19.67 2.16 11.21
C GLY A 91 -20.13 1.50 9.90
N SER A 92 -21.15 2.08 9.27
CA SER A 92 -21.70 1.59 7.99
C SER A 92 -20.78 1.91 6.82
N PHE A 93 -20.62 0.95 5.91
CA PHE A 93 -19.86 1.16 4.67
C PHE A 93 -20.55 2.18 3.76
N LEU A 94 -19.79 3.14 3.25
CA LEU A 94 -20.24 4.21 2.36
C LEU A 94 -19.78 4.03 0.92
N GLY A 95 -18.69 3.30 0.69
CA GLY A 95 -18.15 3.05 -0.64
C GLY A 95 -16.62 2.95 -0.65
N VAL A 96 -16.07 2.68 -1.83
CA VAL A 96 -14.63 2.71 -2.08
C VAL A 96 -14.30 4.03 -2.76
N ILE A 97 -13.29 4.73 -2.25
CA ILE A 97 -12.69 5.86 -2.94
C ILE A 97 -11.44 5.37 -3.69
N SER A 98 -11.26 5.88 -4.91
CA SER A 98 -10.10 5.58 -5.76
C SER A 98 -9.68 6.86 -6.47
N LEU A 99 -8.55 7.43 -6.04
CA LEU A 99 -8.05 8.72 -6.50
C LEU A 99 -6.72 8.50 -7.24
N PRO A 100 -6.68 8.61 -8.57
CA PRO A 100 -5.40 8.67 -9.28
C PRO A 100 -4.68 9.99 -8.97
N GLY A 101 -3.36 9.96 -9.05
CA GLY A 101 -2.55 11.13 -8.76
C GLY A 101 -1.07 10.92 -9.04
N THR A 102 -0.28 11.90 -8.62
CA THR A 102 1.18 11.88 -8.77
C THR A 102 1.87 12.09 -7.44
N LEU A 103 3.02 11.45 -7.28
CA LEU A 103 3.91 11.54 -6.13
C LEU A 103 5.28 12.00 -6.62
N ASN A 104 5.91 12.92 -5.88
CA ASN A 104 7.32 13.24 -6.02
C ASN A 104 8.07 12.66 -4.82
N VAL A 105 8.91 11.67 -5.07
CA VAL A 105 9.67 10.94 -4.06
C VAL A 105 11.14 11.30 -4.18
N THR A 106 11.76 11.66 -3.06
CA THR A 106 13.21 11.87 -2.97
C THR A 106 13.82 10.80 -2.07
N TYR A 107 14.77 10.05 -2.60
CA TYR A 107 15.61 9.10 -1.86
C TYR A 107 16.94 9.77 -1.52
N VAL A 108 17.05 10.19 -0.27
CA VAL A 108 18.15 11.01 0.24
C VAL A 108 19.44 10.21 0.31
N GLY A 109 20.50 10.73 -0.31
CA GLY A 109 21.81 10.11 -0.36
C GLY A 109 21.88 8.85 -1.22
N ARG A 110 20.84 8.55 -2.01
CA ARG A 110 20.84 7.44 -2.96
C ARG A 110 21.36 7.91 -4.31
N ASP A 111 22.43 7.26 -4.76
CA ASP A 111 22.98 7.36 -6.11
C ASP A 111 22.90 5.96 -6.75
N PRO A 112 21.91 5.68 -7.60
CA PRO A 112 21.78 4.38 -8.25
C PRO A 112 23.01 3.95 -9.06
N SER A 113 23.84 4.89 -9.53
CA SER A 113 25.05 4.58 -10.31
C SER A 113 26.24 4.15 -9.46
N VAL A 114 26.30 4.59 -8.19
CA VAL A 114 27.42 4.32 -7.26
C VAL A 114 27.05 3.31 -6.17
N ASN A 115 25.88 3.45 -5.55
CA ASN A 115 25.45 2.59 -4.45
C ASN A 115 23.93 2.31 -4.52
N PRO A 116 23.52 1.26 -5.26
CA PRO A 116 22.11 0.96 -5.44
C PRO A 116 21.45 0.29 -4.23
N LEU A 117 22.22 -0.20 -3.25
CA LEU A 117 21.77 -0.98 -2.09
C LEU A 117 21.96 -0.22 -0.77
N GLY A 118 21.20 -0.61 0.25
CA GLY A 118 21.27 -0.04 1.60
C GLY A 118 19.97 0.64 2.02
N SER A 119 20.04 1.39 3.11
CA SER A 119 18.91 2.15 3.66
C SER A 119 19.06 3.63 3.39
N PHE A 120 18.01 4.23 2.84
CA PHE A 120 17.96 5.62 2.39
C PHE A 120 16.77 6.33 3.02
N GLY A 121 16.96 7.59 3.40
CA GLY A 121 15.85 8.45 3.80
C GLY A 121 14.91 8.63 2.62
N THR A 122 13.62 8.46 2.82
CA THR A 122 12.59 8.64 1.79
C THR A 122 11.71 9.83 2.16
N VAL A 123 11.55 10.77 1.25
CA VAL A 123 10.74 11.97 1.46
C VAL A 123 9.74 12.08 0.33
N LEU A 124 8.44 12.10 0.65
CA LEU A 124 7.45 12.60 -0.30
C LEU A 124 7.47 14.12 -0.21
N THR A 125 7.91 14.75 -1.30
CA THR A 125 8.02 16.21 -1.41
C THR A 125 6.71 16.85 -1.87
N SER A 126 5.94 16.10 -2.64
CA SER A 126 4.55 16.42 -2.95
C SER A 126 3.77 15.15 -3.27
N PHE A 127 2.50 15.14 -2.92
CA PHE A 127 1.52 14.26 -3.54
C PHE A 127 0.22 15.02 -3.79
N ASP A 128 -0.45 14.66 -4.88
CA ASP A 128 -1.73 15.24 -5.27
C ASP A 128 -2.57 14.16 -5.95
N PHE A 129 -3.65 13.77 -5.28
CA PHE A 129 -4.62 12.78 -5.72
C PHE A 129 -5.98 13.44 -5.80
N SER A 130 -6.69 13.23 -6.90
CA SER A 130 -8.03 13.81 -7.07
C SER A 130 -8.97 12.86 -7.78
N GLY A 131 -10.27 13.04 -7.54
CA GLY A 131 -11.29 12.18 -8.11
C GLY A 131 -12.68 12.53 -7.61
N ILE A 132 -13.61 11.58 -7.79
CA ILE A 132 -15.02 11.76 -7.45
C ILE A 132 -15.44 10.63 -6.50
N PHE A 133 -16.09 10.99 -5.40
CA PHE A 133 -16.70 10.05 -4.47
C PHE A 133 -18.14 10.48 -4.18
N ASN A 134 -19.10 9.59 -4.40
CA ASN A 134 -20.54 9.87 -4.20
C ASN A 134 -21.01 11.19 -4.83
N GLY A 135 -20.53 11.49 -6.04
CA GLY A 135 -20.88 12.70 -6.79
C GLY A 135 -20.22 13.99 -6.30
N SER A 136 -19.37 13.93 -5.27
CA SER A 136 -18.57 15.06 -4.80
C SER A 136 -17.12 14.93 -5.28
N THR A 137 -16.46 16.05 -5.60
CA THR A 137 -15.02 16.02 -5.87
C THR A 137 -14.27 15.84 -4.57
N VAL A 138 -13.22 15.04 -4.61
CA VAL A 138 -12.34 14.78 -3.47
C VAL A 138 -10.91 14.99 -3.92
N GLU A 139 -10.17 15.75 -3.12
CA GLU A 139 -8.75 16.03 -3.34
C GLU A 139 -7.98 15.68 -2.08
N LEU A 140 -6.94 14.87 -2.24
CA LEU A 140 -6.00 14.49 -1.19
C LEU A 140 -4.61 14.95 -1.61
N LYS A 141 -4.03 15.89 -0.87
CA LYS A 141 -2.70 16.42 -1.16
C LYS A 141 -1.80 16.40 0.06
N GLN A 142 -0.50 16.55 -0.17
CA GLN A 142 0.45 16.69 0.93
C GLN A 142 0.20 17.98 1.73
N ASN A 143 0.30 17.88 3.06
CA ASN A 143 0.39 19.05 3.91
C ASN A 143 1.74 19.76 3.68
N PRO A 144 1.77 21.01 3.17
CA PRO A 144 3.04 21.69 2.87
C PRO A 144 3.84 22.08 4.13
N ASN A 145 3.20 22.11 5.29
CA ASN A 145 3.83 22.52 6.55
C ASN A 145 4.46 21.35 7.33
N VAL A 146 4.14 20.10 6.95
CA VAL A 146 4.61 18.91 7.65
C VAL A 146 5.22 17.94 6.65
N ALA A 147 6.50 17.63 6.83
CA ALA A 147 7.20 16.70 5.96
C ALA A 147 6.56 15.30 6.01
N THR A 148 6.42 14.68 4.84
CA THR A 148 6.10 13.26 4.73
C THR A 148 7.41 12.51 4.50
N ALA A 149 7.88 11.79 5.50
CA ALA A 149 9.22 11.20 5.50
C ALA A 149 9.24 9.80 6.10
N GLY A 150 10.28 9.05 5.74
CA GLY A 150 10.49 7.69 6.22
C GLY A 150 11.79 7.10 5.67
N THR A 151 11.81 5.79 5.50
CA THR A 151 13.01 5.04 5.11
C THR A 151 12.65 3.99 4.07
N THR A 152 13.50 3.84 3.05
CA THR A 152 13.46 2.73 2.09
C THR A 152 14.76 1.94 2.22
N THR A 153 14.65 0.63 2.30
CA THR A 153 15.80 -0.28 2.34
C THR A 153 15.76 -1.19 1.12
N ILE A 154 16.91 -1.39 0.52
CA ILE A 154 17.10 -2.26 -0.65
C ILE A 154 18.23 -3.23 -0.31
N ASN A 155 17.90 -4.51 -0.25
CA ASN A 155 18.85 -5.58 -0.01
C ASN A 155 18.89 -6.52 -1.22
N GLU A 156 20.05 -7.04 -1.54
CA GLU A 156 20.16 -8.18 -2.44
C GLU A 156 19.83 -9.46 -1.68
N ILE A 157 19.04 -10.36 -2.27
CA ILE A 157 18.72 -11.67 -1.68
C ILE A 157 19.89 -12.62 -1.94
N PRO A 158 20.64 -13.05 -0.90
CA PRO A 158 21.82 -13.87 -1.09
C PRO A 158 21.49 -15.22 -1.75
N GLY A 159 22.24 -15.58 -2.79
CA GLY A 159 22.08 -16.87 -3.47
C GLY A 159 20.88 -16.97 -4.42
N SER A 160 20.18 -15.85 -4.69
CA SER A 160 19.15 -15.79 -5.72
C SER A 160 19.76 -15.90 -7.14
N ASN A 161 19.13 -16.69 -8.02
CA ASN A 161 19.46 -16.76 -9.44
C ASN A 161 18.16 -16.87 -10.28
N PRO A 162 17.76 -15.83 -11.03
CA PRO A 162 18.47 -14.55 -11.23
C PRO A 162 18.59 -13.74 -9.93
N VAL A 163 19.47 -12.73 -9.91
CA VAL A 163 19.62 -11.82 -8.76
C VAL A 163 18.28 -11.16 -8.47
N LEU A 164 17.86 -11.23 -7.20
CA LEU A 164 16.64 -10.62 -6.70
C LEU A 164 16.98 -9.61 -5.62
N TYR A 165 16.19 -8.55 -5.57
CA TYR A 165 16.26 -7.50 -4.57
C TYR A 165 15.01 -7.53 -3.72
N ASP A 166 15.21 -7.43 -2.41
CA ASP A 166 14.18 -7.18 -1.42
C ASP A 166 14.12 -5.68 -1.14
N VAL A 167 12.97 -5.06 -1.42
CA VAL A 167 12.72 -3.64 -1.16
C VAL A 167 11.63 -3.50 -0.11
N SER A 168 11.98 -2.86 1.00
CA SER A 168 11.08 -2.56 2.09
C SER A 168 11.09 -1.08 2.42
N GLY A 169 10.04 -0.58 3.06
CA GLY A 169 10.00 0.82 3.44
C GLY A 169 8.86 1.19 4.36
N THR A 170 9.07 2.25 5.13
CA THR A 170 8.05 2.89 5.96
C THR A 170 8.02 4.36 5.66
N ILE A 171 6.85 4.98 5.71
CA ILE A 171 6.69 6.41 5.46
C ILE A 171 5.56 6.99 6.30
N LEU A 172 5.83 8.10 7.00
CA LEU A 172 4.81 8.83 7.75
C LEU A 172 4.13 9.83 6.82
N ILE A 173 2.90 9.54 6.40
CA ILE A 173 2.12 10.32 5.45
C ILE A 173 1.32 11.39 6.19
N ASN A 174 1.57 12.65 5.80
CA ASN A 174 0.89 13.84 6.30
C ASN A 174 0.10 14.48 5.16
N GLY A 175 -1.17 14.12 5.04
CA GLY A 175 -2.07 14.60 4.00
C GLY A 175 -3.15 15.56 4.50
N GLU A 176 -3.70 16.34 3.58
CA GLU A 176 -4.88 17.15 3.77
C GLU A 176 -5.94 16.77 2.73
N LEU A 177 -7.20 16.74 3.16
CA LEU A 177 -8.34 16.40 2.33
C LEU A 177 -9.19 17.64 2.06
N SER A 178 -9.64 17.80 0.81
CA SER A 178 -10.69 18.75 0.44
C SER A 178 -11.85 18.03 -0.23
N LEU A 179 -13.06 18.55 0.01
CA LEU A 179 -14.30 18.08 -0.60
C LEU A 179 -14.94 19.24 -1.36
N ASN A 180 -15.34 19.01 -2.61
CA ASN A 180 -16.01 20.01 -3.46
C ASN A 180 -15.26 21.35 -3.58
N GLY A 181 -13.92 21.30 -3.60
CA GLY A 181 -13.07 22.50 -3.68
C GLY A 181 -13.09 23.36 -2.41
N GLY A 182 -13.55 22.82 -1.28
CA GLY A 182 -13.52 23.50 0.02
C GLY A 182 -12.12 23.65 0.60
N ASN A 183 -12.05 24.13 1.84
CA ASN A 183 -10.79 24.24 2.56
C ASN A 183 -10.18 22.85 2.81
N PHE A 184 -8.86 22.78 2.67
CA PHE A 184 -8.11 21.58 3.02
C PHE A 184 -8.10 21.39 4.54
N VAL A 185 -8.48 20.20 4.97
CA VAL A 185 -8.49 19.79 6.37
C VAL A 185 -7.38 18.76 6.59
N PRO A 186 -6.41 19.02 7.49
CA PRO A 186 -5.39 18.04 7.83
C PRO A 186 -5.99 16.75 8.40
N GLY A 187 -5.58 15.61 7.85
CA GLY A 187 -5.83 14.31 8.45
C GLY A 187 -4.85 14.04 9.60
N PRO A 188 -5.15 13.06 10.47
CA PRO A 188 -4.14 12.53 11.38
C PRO A 188 -2.98 11.93 10.57
N PRO A 189 -1.74 12.06 11.04
CA PRO A 189 -0.61 11.38 10.42
C PRO A 189 -0.84 9.87 10.41
N VAL A 190 -0.55 9.21 9.29
CA VAL A 190 -0.64 7.76 9.16
C VAL A 190 0.69 7.18 8.70
N THR A 191 1.12 6.11 9.33
CA THR A 191 2.31 5.38 8.88
C THR A 191 1.90 4.41 7.78
N GLY A 192 2.49 4.58 6.61
CA GLY A 192 2.45 3.64 5.50
C GLY A 192 3.60 2.65 5.57
N THR A 193 3.31 1.36 5.42
CA THR A 193 4.32 0.31 5.26
C THR A 193 4.25 -0.23 3.85
N LEU A 194 5.38 -0.29 3.16
CA LEU A 194 5.46 -0.86 1.82
C LEU A 194 5.17 -2.35 1.91
N ALA A 195 4.29 -2.90 1.08
CA ALA A 195 3.95 -4.30 1.01
C ALA A 195 3.93 -4.78 -0.44
N ALA A 196 4.32 -6.03 -0.68
CA ALA A 196 4.06 -6.66 -1.97
C ALA A 196 2.56 -6.82 -2.20
N VAL A 197 2.11 -6.49 -3.40
CA VAL A 197 0.81 -6.91 -3.91
C VAL A 197 0.87 -8.43 -4.10
N PRO A 198 0.05 -9.22 -3.38
CA PRO A 198 -0.05 -10.64 -3.63
C PRO A 198 -0.48 -10.85 -5.08
N GLU A 199 0.30 -11.59 -5.88
CA GLU A 199 -0.15 -11.98 -7.20
C GLU A 199 -1.48 -12.74 -7.05
N PRO A 200 -2.53 -12.39 -7.82
CA PRO A 200 -3.77 -13.17 -7.78
C PRO A 200 -3.41 -14.60 -8.15
N ALA A 201 -3.73 -15.55 -7.25
CA ALA A 201 -3.41 -16.96 -7.44
C ALA A 201 -3.87 -17.40 -8.83
N THR A 202 -2.90 -17.64 -9.71
CA THR A 202 -3.08 -17.96 -11.14
C THR A 202 -3.97 -19.19 -11.36
N GLY A 203 -4.26 -19.97 -10.32
CA GLY A 203 -5.19 -21.10 -10.33
C GLY A 203 -6.68 -20.75 -10.42
N VAL A 204 -7.13 -19.55 -10.01
CA VAL A 204 -8.58 -19.24 -9.98
C VAL A 204 -9.09 -18.74 -11.35
N SER A 205 -8.26 -18.01 -12.09
CA SER A 205 -8.62 -17.50 -13.43
C SER A 205 -8.68 -18.61 -14.51
N MET A 206 -7.92 -19.70 -14.37
CA MET A 206 -8.00 -20.84 -15.31
C MET A 206 -9.21 -21.75 -15.07
N LEU A 207 -9.72 -21.83 -13.83
CA LEU A 207 -10.92 -22.63 -13.53
C LEU A 207 -12.20 -22.01 -14.11
N PHE A 208 -12.27 -20.67 -14.21
CA PHE A 208 -13.41 -20.00 -14.87
C PHE A 208 -13.42 -20.21 -16.39
N LEU A 209 -12.26 -20.28 -17.06
CA LEU A 209 -12.23 -20.59 -18.49
C LEU A 209 -12.52 -22.06 -18.79
N ALA A 210 -12.11 -22.99 -17.92
CA ALA A 210 -12.38 -24.42 -18.09
C ALA A 210 -13.87 -24.79 -17.84
N ALA A 211 -14.59 -24.01 -17.02
CA ALA A 211 -16.01 -24.24 -16.73
C ALA A 211 -16.96 -23.75 -17.84
N LEU A 212 -16.50 -22.92 -18.78
CA LEU A 212 -17.32 -22.42 -19.90
C LEU A 212 -17.27 -23.31 -21.15
N VAL A 213 -16.30 -24.22 -21.27
CA VAL A 213 -16.19 -25.14 -22.42
C VAL A 213 -17.27 -26.25 -22.44
N PRO A 214 -17.71 -26.86 -21.32
CA PRO A 214 -18.72 -27.92 -21.40
C PRO A 214 -20.16 -27.42 -21.63
N VAL A 215 -20.47 -26.14 -21.38
CA VAL A 215 -21.84 -25.61 -21.62
C VAL A 215 -22.12 -25.44 -23.11
N ALA A 216 -21.10 -25.12 -23.93
CA ALA A 216 -21.26 -24.99 -25.38
C ALA A 216 -21.51 -26.35 -26.09
N PHE A 217 -21.04 -27.46 -25.52
CA PHE A 217 -21.27 -28.80 -26.08
C PHE A 217 -22.56 -29.48 -25.60
N ALA A 218 -23.11 -29.09 -24.44
CA ALA A 218 -24.37 -29.64 -23.95
C ALA A 218 -25.61 -29.06 -24.65
N VAL A 219 -25.57 -27.79 -25.10
CA VAL A 219 -26.72 -27.16 -25.77
C VAL A 219 -26.92 -27.66 -27.21
N ARG A 220 -25.87 -28.19 -27.86
CA ARG A 220 -25.97 -28.70 -29.24
C ARG A 220 -26.65 -30.09 -29.34
N ARG A 221 -26.95 -30.76 -28.24
CA ARG A 221 -27.62 -32.09 -28.22
C ARG A 221 -29.11 -32.06 -27.89
N ILE A 222 -29.70 -30.89 -27.61
CA ILE A 222 -31.14 -30.75 -27.30
C ILE A 222 -31.93 -30.21 -28.52
N LEU A 223 -31.24 -29.80 -29.59
CA LEU A 223 -31.84 -29.33 -30.84
C LEU A 223 -31.28 -30.14 -32.02
N LEU A 224 -31.68 -31.40 -32.15
CA LEU A 224 -31.72 -32.19 -33.40
C LEU A 224 -32.60 -33.43 -33.19
#